data_AF-A0A6G7J779-F1
#
_entry.id   AF-A0A6G7J779-F1
#
_cell.length_a   1.000
_cell.length_b   1.000
_cell.length_c   1.000
_cell.angle_alpha   90.00
_cell.angle_beta   90.00
_cell.angle_gamma   90.00
#
_symmetry.space_group_name_H-M   'P 1'
#
loop_
_entity.id
_entity.type
_entity.pdbx_description
1 polymer ?
#
loop_
_entity_poly.entity_id
_entity_poly.type
_entity_poly.pdbx_seq_one_letter_code
_entity_poly.pdbx_strand_id
1 'polypeptide(L)'
;MRSLNFQQSLWNVALLLCSVCMLVFFLHTNINVPNIYRIQLSDSFTAFQTQVLETDNLMANTYFDFFFILCYTLLFYSSIRIFFLSIEQRISIRYYSLSILPALFDITENLMILGLLDGTYCQGKCFSVFYWIVRLKWFVLIPFLLTALAIAAYHFIVFAGRTYNRLFIKKAMNSKRM
;
A
#
# COMPACT_ATOMS: atom_id res chain seq x y z
N MET A 1 -24.93 3.89 9.29
CA MET A 1 -24.12 3.29 10.40
C MET A 1 -23.61 1.88 10.08
N ARG A 2 -24.46 0.87 9.77
CA ARG A 2 -23.98 -0.52 9.50
C ARG A 2 -22.91 -0.63 8.40
N SER A 3 -23.08 0.08 7.28
CA SER A 3 -22.10 0.09 6.18
C SER A 3 -20.74 0.68 6.59
N LEU A 4 -20.72 1.75 7.39
CA LEU A 4 -19.48 2.37 7.86
C LEU A 4 -18.70 1.43 8.79
N ASN A 5 -19.37 0.77 9.74
CA ASN A 5 -18.75 -0.18 10.65
C ASN A 5 -18.13 -1.37 9.91
N PHE A 6 -18.81 -1.86 8.87
CA PHE A 6 -18.29 -2.92 8.00
C PHE A 6 -17.03 -2.46 7.25
N GLN A 7 -17.06 -1.27 6.62
CA GLN A 7 -15.90 -0.73 5.91
C GLN A 7 -14.72 -0.46 6.84
N GLN A 8 -14.96 0.04 8.05
CA GLN A 8 -13.92 0.20 9.08
C GLN A 8 -13.30 -1.14 9.50
N SER A 9 -14.11 -2.19 9.63
CA SER A 9 -13.61 -3.53 9.95
C SER A 9 -12.74 -4.08 8.83
N LEU A 10 -13.19 -3.97 7.58
CA LEU A 10 -12.39 -4.33 6.41
C LEU A 10 -11.09 -3.54 6.33
N TRP A 11 -11.14 -2.23 6.59
CA TRP A 11 -9.96 -1.36 6.60
C TRP A 11 -8.95 -1.80 7.65
N ASN A 12 -9.39 -2.11 8.88
CA ASN A 12 -8.51 -2.59 9.94
C ASN A 12 -7.85 -3.93 9.57
N VAL A 13 -8.61 -4.87 8.99
CA VAL A 13 -8.08 -6.16 8.53
C VAL A 13 -7.07 -5.95 7.40
N ALA A 14 -7.39 -5.12 6.41
CA ALA A 14 -6.49 -4.81 5.31
C ALA A 14 -5.20 -4.13 5.79
N LEU A 15 -5.30 -3.17 6.74
CA LEU A 15 -4.15 -2.52 7.34
C LEU A 15 -3.26 -3.52 8.09
N LEU A 16 -3.88 -4.43 8.86
CA LEU A 16 -3.16 -5.48 9.57
C LEU A 16 -2.43 -6.40 8.59
N LEU A 17 -3.11 -6.85 7.52
CA LEU A 17 -2.49 -7.68 6.48
C LEU A 17 -1.32 -6.95 5.80
N CYS A 18 -1.48 -5.68 5.42
CA CYS A 18 -0.39 -4.87 4.88
C CYS A 18 0.78 -4.77 5.87
N SER A 19 0.49 -4.56 7.16
CA SER A 19 1.50 -4.44 8.20
C SER A 19 2.25 -5.76 8.44
N VAL A 20 1.55 -6.89 8.41
CA VAL A 20 2.15 -8.23 8.47
C VAL A 20 2.99 -8.49 7.23
N CYS A 21 2.53 -8.10 6.03
CA CYS A 21 3.33 -8.21 4.82
C CYS A 21 4.63 -7.40 4.92
N MET A 22 4.54 -6.14 5.35
CA MET A 22 5.74 -5.31 5.55
C MET A 22 6.69 -5.93 6.58
N LEU A 23 6.16 -6.49 7.68
CA LEU A 23 6.96 -7.17 8.68
C LEU A 23 7.67 -8.42 8.09
N VAL A 24 6.94 -9.25 7.34
CA VAL A 24 7.52 -10.42 6.65
C VAL A 24 8.60 -9.99 5.66
N PHE A 25 8.35 -8.94 4.87
CA PHE A 25 9.35 -8.37 3.96
C PHE A 25 10.63 -7.95 4.70
N PHE A 26 10.52 -7.28 5.84
CA PHE A 26 11.70 -6.85 6.61
C PHE A 26 12.42 -7.98 7.33
N LEU A 27 11.70 -8.99 7.83
CA LEU A 27 12.28 -10.09 8.60
C LEU A 27 12.84 -11.22 7.72
N HIS A 28 12.30 -11.41 6.51
CA HIS A 28 12.67 -12.55 5.67
C HIS A 28 13.69 -12.12 4.61
N THR A 29 14.95 -12.48 4.82
CA THR A 29 16.07 -12.12 3.94
C THR A 29 15.87 -12.57 2.49
N ASN A 30 15.18 -13.68 2.27
CA ASN A 30 14.92 -14.23 0.92
C ASN A 30 13.86 -13.45 0.11
N ILE A 31 13.14 -12.52 0.74
CA ILE A 31 12.11 -11.69 0.09
C ILE A 31 12.55 -10.22 0.08
N ASN A 32 13.39 -9.84 1.03
CA ASN A 32 13.97 -8.51 1.10
C ASN A 32 14.92 -8.27 -0.08
N VAL A 33 14.64 -7.21 -0.84
CA VAL A 33 15.51 -6.70 -1.89
C VAL A 33 16.17 -5.42 -1.38
N PRO A 34 17.48 -5.44 -1.09
CA PRO A 34 18.21 -4.25 -0.68
C PRO A 34 18.06 -3.16 -1.74
N ASN A 35 17.64 -1.96 -1.34
CA ASN A 35 17.49 -0.80 -2.22
C ASN A 35 16.55 -1.03 -3.44
N ILE A 36 15.44 -1.76 -3.28
CA ILE A 36 14.43 -1.98 -4.34
C ILE A 36 14.02 -0.70 -5.09
N TYR A 37 14.00 0.45 -4.40
CA TYR A 37 13.73 1.75 -5.01
C TYR A 37 14.73 2.15 -6.09
N ARG A 38 16.00 1.77 -5.98
CA ARG A 38 17.00 2.05 -7.03
C ARG A 38 16.67 1.26 -8.30
N ILE A 39 16.22 0.02 -8.17
CA ILE A 39 15.82 -0.82 -9.30
C ILE A 39 14.60 -0.20 -9.97
N GLN A 40 13.55 0.12 -9.19
CA GLN A 40 12.32 0.73 -9.71
C GLN A 40 12.56 2.10 -10.36
N LEU A 41 13.39 2.93 -9.74
CA LEU A 41 13.67 4.30 -10.19
C LEU A 41 14.91 4.42 -11.07
N SER A 42 15.43 3.30 -11.59
CA SER A 42 16.57 3.29 -12.51
C SER A 42 16.33 4.22 -13.70
N ASP A 43 17.37 4.93 -14.10
CA ASP A 43 17.38 5.96 -15.16
C ASP A 43 17.81 5.43 -16.52
N SER A 44 18.47 4.26 -16.55
CA SER A 44 18.96 3.61 -17.76
C SER A 44 18.85 2.09 -17.65
N PHE A 45 18.77 1.42 -18.80
CA PHE A 45 18.69 -0.04 -18.86
C PHE A 45 19.94 -0.70 -18.27
N THR A 46 21.11 -0.11 -18.52
CA THR A 46 22.38 -0.56 -17.96
C THR A 46 22.38 -0.49 -16.44
N ALA A 47 21.94 0.64 -15.85
CA ALA A 47 21.85 0.78 -14.39
C ALA A 47 20.87 -0.25 -13.78
N PHE A 48 19.74 -0.47 -14.45
CA PHE A 48 18.78 -1.50 -14.05
C PHE A 48 19.40 -2.90 -14.08
N GLN A 49 20.06 -3.29 -15.19
CA GLN A 49 20.70 -4.60 -15.30
C GLN A 49 21.74 -4.84 -14.21
N THR A 50 22.62 -3.88 -13.93
CA THR A 50 23.63 -4.02 -12.88
C THR A 50 22.97 -4.29 -11.52
N GLN A 51 21.92 -3.55 -11.17
CA GLN A 51 21.26 -3.69 -9.87
C GLN A 51 20.43 -4.99 -9.76
N VAL A 52 19.84 -5.43 -10.87
CA VAL A 52 19.10 -6.69 -10.92
C VAL A 52 20.03 -7.90 -10.80
N LEU A 53 21.18 -7.88 -11.48
CA LEU A 53 22.19 -8.95 -11.41
C LEU A 53 22.80 -9.09 -10.01
N GLU A 54 22.83 -8.01 -9.23
CA GLU A 54 23.28 -8.01 -7.84
C GLU A 54 22.20 -8.48 -6.85
N THR A 55 20.98 -8.79 -7.32
CA THR A 55 19.81 -9.10 -6.47
C THR A 55 19.24 -10.49 -6.75
N ASP A 56 19.64 -11.47 -5.95
CA ASP A 56 19.16 -12.86 -6.08
C ASP A 56 17.68 -13.05 -5.67
N ASN A 57 17.16 -12.17 -4.81
CA ASN A 57 15.84 -12.32 -4.20
C ASN A 57 14.70 -11.65 -4.98
N LEU A 58 14.99 -11.04 -6.13
CA LEU A 58 14.02 -10.19 -6.86
C LEU A 58 12.79 -10.98 -7.32
N MET A 59 12.96 -12.24 -7.71
CA MET A 59 11.85 -13.10 -8.13
C MET A 59 10.92 -13.43 -6.94
N ALA A 60 11.48 -13.85 -5.81
CA ALA A 60 10.71 -14.15 -4.59
C ALA A 60 10.00 -12.90 -4.06
N ASN A 61 10.66 -11.75 -4.12
CA ASN A 61 10.06 -10.45 -3.83
C ASN A 61 8.87 -10.14 -4.74
N THR A 62 9.03 -10.34 -6.05
CA THR A 62 7.98 -10.04 -7.03
C THR A 62 6.73 -10.92 -6.82
N TYR A 63 6.92 -12.20 -6.45
CA TYR A 63 5.80 -13.07 -6.07
C TYR A 63 5.10 -12.64 -4.79
N PHE A 64 5.88 -12.24 -3.79
CA PHE A 64 5.35 -11.70 -2.55
C PHE A 64 4.55 -10.42 -2.78
N ASP A 65 5.01 -9.55 -3.68
CA ASP A 65 4.35 -8.31 -4.03
C ASP A 65 2.95 -8.54 -4.62
N PHE A 66 2.69 -9.61 -5.38
CA PHE A 66 1.32 -9.92 -5.84
C PHE A 66 0.31 -10.08 -4.69
N PHE A 67 0.72 -10.72 -3.60
CA PHE A 67 -0.12 -10.83 -2.42
C PHE A 67 -0.28 -9.47 -1.72
N PHE A 68 0.81 -8.70 -1.62
CA PHE A 68 0.78 -7.37 -1.04
C PHE A 68 -0.14 -6.40 -1.82
N ILE A 69 -0.15 -6.51 -3.15
CA ILE A 69 -1.03 -5.75 -4.06
C ILE A 69 -2.50 -5.96 -3.71
N LEU A 70 -2.91 -7.20 -3.51
CA LEU A 70 -4.29 -7.51 -3.10
C LEU A 70 -4.65 -6.83 -1.78
N CYS A 71 -3.74 -6.87 -0.81
CA CYS A 71 -3.96 -6.31 0.53
C CYS A 71 -4.09 -4.79 0.49
N TYR A 72 -3.17 -4.09 -0.17
CA TYR A 72 -3.22 -2.64 -0.23
C TYR A 72 -4.39 -2.15 -1.10
N THR A 73 -4.79 -2.90 -2.14
CA THR A 73 -5.94 -2.52 -2.99
C THR A 73 -7.22 -2.51 -2.17
N LEU A 74 -7.40 -3.53 -1.31
CA LEU A 74 -8.51 -3.57 -0.37
C LEU A 74 -8.45 -2.40 0.64
N LEU A 75 -7.25 -2.06 1.11
CA LEU A 75 -7.02 -0.92 2.00
C LEU A 75 -7.42 0.40 1.34
N PHE A 76 -7.03 0.63 0.08
CA PHE A 76 -7.39 1.85 -0.66
C PHE A 76 -8.88 1.92 -0.96
N TYR A 77 -9.48 0.82 -1.40
CA TYR A 77 -10.92 0.73 -1.63
C TYR A 77 -11.71 1.11 -0.36
N SER A 78 -11.37 0.49 0.77
CA SER A 78 -12.03 0.73 2.05
C SER A 78 -11.75 2.14 2.59
N SER A 79 -10.55 2.69 2.37
CA SER A 79 -10.20 4.07 2.74
C SER A 79 -11.09 5.09 2.04
N ILE A 80 -11.27 4.97 0.72
CA ILE A 80 -12.13 5.87 -0.06
C ILE A 80 -13.60 5.71 0.35
N ARG A 81 -14.05 4.47 0.59
CA ARG A 81 -15.40 4.19 1.11
C ARG A 81 -15.64 4.89 2.44
N ILE A 82 -14.72 4.77 3.40
CA ILE A 82 -14.83 5.43 4.71
C ILE A 82 -14.86 6.94 4.54
N PHE A 83 -13.97 7.51 3.72
CA PHE A 83 -13.90 8.95 3.48
C PHE A 83 -15.26 9.50 3.02
N PHE A 84 -15.83 8.94 1.95
CA PHE A 84 -17.12 9.42 1.42
C PHE A 84 -18.29 9.16 2.36
N LEU A 85 -18.32 8.01 3.05
CA LEU A 85 -19.34 7.74 4.06
C LEU A 85 -19.27 8.70 5.25
N SER A 86 -18.08 9.23 5.58
CA SER A 86 -17.88 10.15 6.71
C SER A 86 -18.33 11.57 6.41
N ILE A 87 -18.31 11.99 5.15
CA ILE A 87 -18.87 13.27 4.68
C ILE A 87 -20.31 13.13 4.16
N GLU A 88 -20.97 12.01 4.45
CA GLU A 88 -22.34 11.67 4.05
C GLU A 88 -22.61 11.74 2.53
N GLN A 89 -21.56 11.70 1.72
CA GLN A 89 -21.67 11.73 0.26
C GLN A 89 -21.86 10.33 -0.30
N ARG A 90 -22.87 10.18 -1.15
CA ARG A 90 -23.06 8.98 -1.97
C ARG A 90 -22.40 9.20 -3.32
N ILE A 91 -21.30 8.50 -3.54
CA ILE A 91 -20.58 8.54 -4.81
C ILE A 91 -20.86 7.27 -5.61
N SER A 92 -20.88 7.42 -6.94
CA SER A 92 -21.01 6.31 -7.88
C SER A 92 -19.93 5.25 -7.64
N ILE A 93 -20.30 3.98 -7.82
CA ILE A 93 -19.39 2.85 -7.62
C ILE A 93 -18.09 2.98 -8.42
N ARG A 94 -18.17 3.68 -9.57
CA ARG A 94 -17.07 3.95 -10.52
C ARG A 94 -15.88 4.69 -9.91
N TYR A 95 -16.09 5.52 -8.89
CA TYR A 95 -14.99 6.22 -8.24
C TYR A 95 -14.23 5.31 -7.28
N TYR A 96 -14.88 4.30 -6.69
CA TYR A 96 -14.17 3.32 -5.88
C TYR A 96 -13.35 2.36 -6.73
N SER A 97 -13.77 2.04 -7.97
CA SER A 97 -12.96 1.22 -8.87
C SER A 97 -11.65 1.89 -9.29
N LEU A 98 -11.50 3.20 -9.13
CA LEU A 98 -10.21 3.87 -9.36
C LEU A 98 -9.12 3.38 -8.40
N SER A 99 -9.48 2.85 -7.23
CA SER A 99 -8.53 2.22 -6.29
C SER A 99 -7.84 0.98 -6.83
N ILE A 100 -8.33 0.42 -7.93
CA ILE A 100 -7.72 -0.72 -8.63
C ILE A 100 -6.58 -0.26 -9.56
N LEU A 101 -6.53 1.02 -9.96
CA LEU A 101 -5.52 1.51 -10.90
C LEU A 101 -4.08 1.31 -10.40
N PRO A 102 -3.70 1.67 -9.15
CA PRO A 102 -2.37 1.36 -8.63
C PRO A 102 -2.02 -0.13 -8.75
N ALA A 103 -2.99 -1.00 -8.45
CA ALA A 103 -2.84 -2.45 -8.52
C ALA A 103 -2.53 -2.94 -9.93
N LEU A 104 -3.21 -2.39 -10.95
CA LEU A 104 -2.96 -2.75 -12.33
C LEU A 104 -1.56 -2.32 -12.79
N PHE A 105 -1.11 -1.15 -12.36
CA PHE A 105 0.25 -0.70 -12.68
C PHE A 105 1.31 -1.55 -12.00
N ASP A 106 1.16 -1.87 -10.71
CA ASP A 106 2.06 -2.78 -9.99
C ASP A 106 2.07 -4.19 -10.59
N ILE A 107 0.91 -4.75 -10.94
CA ILE A 107 0.82 -6.07 -11.59
C ILE A 107 1.57 -6.04 -12.92
N THR A 108 1.37 -4.99 -13.73
CA THR A 108 2.04 -4.86 -15.03
C THR A 108 3.54 -4.75 -14.85
N GLU A 109 4.00 -3.92 -13.91
CA GLU A 109 5.41 -3.81 -13.54
C GLU A 109 6.01 -5.16 -13.13
N ASN A 110 5.37 -5.88 -12.22
CA ASN A 110 5.85 -7.16 -11.71
C ASN A 110 5.94 -8.21 -12.82
N LEU A 111 4.94 -8.27 -13.73
CA LEU A 111 5.01 -9.14 -14.89
C LEU A 111 6.16 -8.77 -15.84
N MET A 112 6.44 -7.48 -16.01
CA MET A 112 7.57 -7.02 -16.81
C MET A 112 8.92 -7.36 -16.16
N ILE A 113 9.05 -7.23 -14.84
CA ILE A 113 10.25 -7.65 -14.10
C ILE A 113 10.50 -9.14 -14.32
N LEU A 114 9.48 -9.98 -14.12
CA LEU A 114 9.59 -11.43 -14.32
C LEU A 114 10.01 -11.78 -15.76
N GLY A 115 9.35 -11.19 -16.76
CA GLY A 115 9.72 -11.47 -18.15
C GLY A 115 11.09 -10.90 -18.58
N LEU A 116 11.60 -9.87 -17.90
CA LEU A 116 12.97 -9.38 -18.07
C LEU A 116 13.99 -10.31 -17.41
N LEU A 117 13.67 -10.88 -16.25
CA LEU A 117 14.49 -11.87 -15.54
C LEU A 117 14.60 -13.19 -16.30
N ASP A 118 13.48 -13.68 -16.83
CA ASP A 118 13.43 -14.94 -17.58
C ASP A 118 13.93 -14.83 -19.03
N GLY A 119 14.44 -13.64 -19.42
CA GLY A 119 14.95 -13.39 -20.77
C GLY A 119 13.88 -13.39 -21.87
N THR A 120 12.59 -13.38 -21.51
CA THR A 120 11.45 -13.44 -22.43
C THR A 120 11.26 -12.13 -23.20
N TYR A 121 11.61 -10.98 -22.61
CA TYR A 121 11.39 -9.66 -23.20
C TYR A 121 12.65 -9.05 -23.84
N CYS A 122 12.51 -8.47 -25.04
CA CYS A 122 13.59 -7.76 -25.73
C CYS A 122 14.05 -6.51 -24.96
N GLN A 123 15.31 -6.53 -24.57
CA GLN A 123 15.95 -5.68 -23.55
C GLN A 123 15.71 -4.15 -23.70
N GLY A 124 15.86 -3.57 -24.90
CA GLY A 124 15.82 -2.11 -25.06
C GLY A 124 14.43 -1.47 -24.97
N LYS A 125 13.45 -1.95 -25.77
CA LYS A 125 12.10 -1.36 -25.82
C LYS A 125 11.28 -1.69 -24.56
N CYS A 126 11.45 -2.90 -24.01
CA CYS A 126 10.73 -3.32 -22.81
C CYS A 126 11.18 -2.51 -21.57
N PHE A 127 12.44 -2.12 -21.48
CA PHE A 127 12.90 -1.24 -20.40
C PHE A 127 12.26 0.15 -20.44
N SER A 128 12.14 0.77 -21.62
CA SER A 128 11.49 2.09 -21.73
C SER A 128 10.03 2.05 -21.28
N VAL A 129 9.31 0.98 -21.63
CA VAL A 129 7.93 0.77 -21.18
C VAL A 129 7.86 0.55 -19.67
N PHE A 130 8.74 -0.29 -19.12
CA PHE A 130 8.87 -0.51 -17.67
C PHE A 130 9.13 0.80 -16.93
N TYR A 131 10.09 1.59 -17.42
CA TYR A 131 10.47 2.88 -16.86
C TYR A 131 9.24 3.79 -16.71
N TRP A 132 8.44 3.96 -17.75
CA TRP A 132 7.25 4.82 -17.72
C TRP A 132 6.13 4.26 -16.85
N ILE A 133 5.91 2.93 -16.86
CA ILE A 133 4.92 2.27 -16.00
C ILE A 133 5.21 2.53 -14.53
N VAL A 134 6.47 2.42 -14.09
CA VAL A 134 6.84 2.71 -12.69
C VAL A 134 6.50 4.16 -12.31
N ARG A 135 6.74 5.15 -13.19
CA ARG A 135 6.46 6.56 -12.85
C ARG A 135 4.95 6.83 -12.82
N LEU A 136 4.21 6.30 -13.80
CA LEU A 136 2.75 6.39 -13.81
C LEU A 136 2.14 5.71 -12.59
N LYS A 137 2.68 4.54 -12.18
CA LYS A 137 2.31 3.87 -10.95
C LYS A 137 2.43 4.81 -9.76
N TRP A 138 3.61 5.37 -9.52
CA TRP A 138 3.84 6.23 -8.36
C TRP A 138 2.95 7.48 -8.37
N PHE A 139 2.75 8.09 -9.54
CA PHE A 139 1.83 9.22 -9.69
C PHE A 139 0.40 8.87 -9.28
N VAL A 140 -0.08 7.68 -9.67
CA VAL A 140 -1.43 7.21 -9.33
C VAL A 140 -1.51 6.71 -7.88
N LEU A 141 -0.45 6.09 -7.34
CA LEU A 141 -0.40 5.49 -6.00
C LEU A 141 -0.45 6.54 -4.88
N ILE A 142 0.26 7.65 -5.03
CA ILE A 142 0.43 8.68 -3.99
C ILE A 142 -0.91 9.20 -3.43
N PRO A 143 -1.90 9.61 -4.25
CA PRO A 143 -3.20 10.06 -3.74
C PRO A 143 -3.94 9.03 -2.86
N PHE A 144 -3.88 7.75 -3.21
CA PHE A 144 -4.52 6.69 -2.42
C PHE A 144 -3.79 6.44 -1.12
N LEU A 145 -2.45 6.48 -1.15
CA LEU A 145 -1.62 6.40 0.06
C LEU A 145 -1.95 7.55 1.02
N LEU A 146 -2.03 8.78 0.53
CA LEU A 146 -2.41 9.96 1.33
C LEU A 146 -3.82 9.80 1.93
N THR A 147 -4.76 9.25 1.17
CA THR A 147 -6.13 8.99 1.67
C THR A 147 -6.11 7.96 2.81
N ALA A 148 -5.38 6.85 2.64
CA ALA A 148 -5.25 5.82 3.68
C ALA A 148 -4.57 6.37 4.94
N LEU A 149 -3.52 7.18 4.78
CA LEU A 149 -2.83 7.86 5.88
C LEU A 149 -3.74 8.85 6.61
N ALA A 150 -4.57 9.60 5.90
CA ALA A 150 -5.53 10.52 6.51
C ALA A 150 -6.56 9.77 7.37
N ILE A 151 -7.08 8.63 6.88
CA ILE A 151 -7.97 7.77 7.65
C ILE A 151 -7.26 7.18 8.88
N ALA A 152 -6.01 6.72 8.73
CA ALA A 152 -5.22 6.23 9.85
C ALA A 152 -4.99 7.31 10.92
N ALA A 153 -4.62 8.53 10.51
CA ALA A 153 -4.42 9.67 11.39
C ALA A 153 -5.71 10.04 12.14
N TYR A 154 -6.85 10.05 11.43
CA TYR A 154 -8.16 10.27 12.06
C TYR A 154 -8.44 9.24 13.16
N HIS A 155 -8.26 7.95 12.86
CA HIS A 155 -8.45 6.88 13.84
C HIS A 155 -7.50 7.01 15.03
N PHE A 156 -6.25 7.39 14.79
CA PHE A 156 -5.26 7.62 15.84
C PHE A 156 -5.66 8.77 16.76
N ILE A 157 -6.11 9.91 16.22
CA ILE A 157 -6.56 11.06 17.02
C ILE A 157 -7.77 10.69 17.87
N VAL A 158 -8.76 10.00 17.30
CA VAL A 158 -9.95 9.55 18.02
C VAL A 158 -9.57 8.57 19.14
N PHE A 159 -8.65 7.65 18.87
CA PHE A 159 -8.14 6.71 19.88
C PHE A 159 -7.41 7.45 21.01
N ALA A 160 -6.49 8.36 20.68
CA ALA A 160 -5.75 9.14 21.66
C ALA A 160 -6.68 9.97 22.55
N GLY A 161 -7.67 10.66 21.98
CA GLY A 161 -8.66 11.43 22.73
C GLY A 161 -9.50 10.58 23.67
N ARG A 162 -9.93 9.38 23.24
CA ARG A 162 -10.66 8.42 24.10
C ARG A 162 -9.80 7.94 25.26
N THR A 163 -8.53 7.62 24.99
CA THR A 163 -7.57 7.17 26.00
C THR A 163 -7.29 8.28 27.02
N TYR A 164 -7.07 9.51 26.57
CA TYR A 164 -6.92 10.68 27.43
C TYR A 164 -8.13 10.87 28.35
N ASN A 165 -9.35 10.86 27.80
CA ASN A 165 -10.58 11.01 28.59
C ASN A 165 -10.74 9.89 29.63
N ARG A 166 -10.37 8.66 29.29
CA ARG A 166 -10.40 7.53 30.25
C ARG A 166 -9.38 7.68 31.37
N LEU A 167 -8.17 8.14 31.07
CA LEU A 167 -7.09 8.23 32.04
C LEU A 167 -7.22 9.44 32.97
N PHE A 168 -7.64 10.60 32.45
CA PHE A 168 -7.59 11.85 33.20
C PHE A 168 -8.96 12.30 33.74
N ILE A 169 -10.04 12.20 32.96
CA ILE A 169 -11.37 12.67 33.40
C ILE A 169 -11.99 11.70 34.41
N LYS A 170 -11.94 10.38 34.14
CA LYS A 170 -12.46 9.39 35.11
C LYS A 170 -11.66 9.38 36.41
N LYS A 171 -10.34 9.59 36.35
CA LYS A 171 -9.49 9.68 37.54
C LYS A 171 -9.82 10.92 38.39
N ALA A 172 -10.04 12.07 37.75
CA ALA A 172 -10.48 13.29 38.45
C ALA A 172 -11.88 13.14 39.09
N MET A 173 -12.80 12.42 38.44
CA MET A 173 -14.12 12.14 39.01
C MET A 173 -14.07 11.17 40.21
N ASN A 174 -13.22 10.16 40.17
CA ASN A 174 -13.06 9.21 41.28
C ASN A 174 -12.34 9.84 42.48
N SER A 175 -11.39 10.76 42.24
CA SER A 175 -10.68 11.50 43.29
C SER A 175 -11.57 12.48 44.07
N LYS A 176 -12.71 12.91 43.52
CA LYS A 176 -13.68 13.78 44.21
C LYS A 176 -14.73 13.02 45.02
N ARG A 177 -14.72 11.68 44.96
CA ARG A 177 -15.65 10.80 45.69
C ARG A 177 -15.02 10.13 46.92
N MET A 178 -13.73 10.34 47.15
CA MET A 178 -13.05 10.04 48.40
C MET A 178 -12.89 11.33 49.20
#